data_AF-A0A0G1KVQ3-F1
#
_entry.id   AF-A0A0G1KVQ3-F1
#
_cell.length_a   1.000
_cell.length_b   1.000
_cell.length_c   1.000
_cell.angle_alpha   90.00
_cell.angle_beta   90.00
_cell.angle_gamma   90.00
#
_symmetry.space_group_name_H-M   'P 1'
#
loop_
_entity.id
_entity.type
_entity.pdbx_description
1 polymer ?
#
loop_
_entity_poly.entity_id
_entity_poly.type
_entity_poly.pdbx_seq_one_letter_code
_entity_poly.pdbx_strand_id
1 'polypeptide(L)'
;MKNAGVDNVVEPLLKASDEAAQIWKEPIEFLYLDVNYHDYELSKNDLADWSKHVIDGGTIAIHNTYPDLRAIIFENQPLFGWPGPRRVLKEFVFGSKNFKNIGIVSNITYATKCNQNTFLDRLRGRLTQLKGFFSLFALKIYLILVQLPQPVKKFVKRLLFRAKN
;
A
#
# COMPACT_ATOMS: atom_id res chain seq x y z
N MET A 1 -11.31 -15.01 -18.02
CA MET A 1 -10.13 -15.14 -18.89
C MET A 1 -10.52 -15.21 -20.35
N LYS A 2 -11.17 -16.28 -20.84
CA LYS A 2 -11.64 -16.37 -22.24
C LYS A 2 -12.50 -15.18 -22.71
N ASN A 3 -13.50 -14.78 -21.91
CA ASN A 3 -14.34 -13.62 -22.25
C ASN A 3 -13.57 -12.29 -22.30
N ALA A 4 -12.41 -12.22 -21.64
CA ALA A 4 -11.53 -11.05 -21.65
C ALA A 4 -10.39 -11.18 -22.69
N GLY A 5 -10.25 -12.33 -23.37
CA GLY A 5 -9.22 -12.58 -24.38
C GLY A 5 -7.77 -12.58 -23.86
N VAL A 6 -7.56 -12.97 -22.60
CA VAL A 6 -6.24 -12.93 -21.93
C VAL A 6 -5.67 -14.30 -21.57
N ASP A 7 -6.32 -15.38 -22.00
CA ASP A 7 -5.95 -16.76 -21.69
C ASP A 7 -4.60 -17.19 -22.29
N ASN A 8 -4.05 -16.42 -23.23
CA ASN A 8 -2.71 -16.62 -23.78
C ASN A 8 -1.58 -15.97 -22.95
N VAL A 9 -1.92 -15.10 -21.98
CA VAL A 9 -0.95 -14.36 -21.15
C VAL A 9 -1.24 -14.44 -19.65
N VAL A 10 -2.35 -15.07 -19.24
CA VAL A 10 -2.70 -15.26 -17.83
C VAL A 10 -3.00 -16.72 -17.53
N GLU A 11 -2.22 -17.29 -16.62
CA GLU A 11 -2.42 -18.64 -16.09
C GLU A 11 -2.93 -18.56 -14.65
N PRO A 12 -4.14 -19.09 -14.35
CA PRO A 12 -4.65 -19.14 -12.99
C PRO A 12 -4.02 -20.30 -12.21
N LEU A 13 -3.48 -20.02 -11.03
CA LEU A 13 -2.95 -21.05 -10.12
C LEU A 13 -3.89 -21.25 -8.93
N LEU A 14 -4.63 -22.36 -8.92
CA LEU A 14 -5.52 -22.72 -7.80
C LEU A 14 -4.75 -23.50 -6.73
N LYS A 15 -4.08 -22.78 -5.84
CA LYS A 15 -3.29 -23.33 -4.72
C LYS A 15 -3.31 -22.39 -3.51
N ALA A 16 -2.96 -22.91 -2.34
CA ALA A 16 -2.58 -22.05 -1.23
C ALA A 16 -1.31 -21.27 -1.57
N SER A 17 -1.18 -20.04 -1.05
CA SER A 17 -0.11 -19.10 -1.43
C SER A 17 1.28 -19.65 -1.10
N ASP A 18 1.42 -20.25 0.08
CA ASP A 18 2.65 -20.87 0.57
C ASP A 18 3.04 -22.10 -0.27
N GLU A 19 2.09 -22.99 -0.56
CA GLU A 19 2.30 -24.14 -1.44
C GLU A 19 2.74 -23.71 -2.84
N ALA A 20 2.09 -22.68 -3.40
CA ALA A 20 2.42 -22.12 -4.70
C ALA A 20 3.84 -21.52 -4.70
N ALA A 21 4.18 -20.72 -3.69
CA ALA A 21 5.49 -20.08 -3.58
C ALA A 21 6.64 -21.10 -3.39
N GLN A 22 6.38 -22.26 -2.79
CA GLN A 22 7.37 -23.33 -2.63
C GLN A 22 7.75 -24.01 -3.95
N ILE A 23 6.78 -24.20 -4.84
CA ILE A 23 6.99 -24.89 -6.13
C ILE A 23 7.32 -23.94 -7.29
N TRP A 24 7.18 -22.64 -7.08
CA TRP A 24 7.45 -21.61 -8.09
C TRP A 24 8.95 -21.57 -8.44
N LYS A 25 9.25 -21.51 -9.74
CA LYS A 25 10.63 -21.55 -10.27
C LYS A 25 10.98 -20.38 -11.19
N GLU A 26 9.98 -19.64 -11.65
CA GLU A 26 10.18 -18.58 -12.64
C GLU A 26 10.55 -17.25 -11.96
N PRO A 27 11.44 -16.45 -12.57
CA PRO A 27 11.74 -15.11 -12.06
C PRO A 27 10.50 -14.20 -12.15
N ILE A 28 10.28 -13.38 -11.12
CA ILE A 28 9.18 -12.42 -11.06
C ILE A 28 9.72 -11.00 -11.28
N GLU A 29 9.24 -10.31 -12.31
CA GLU A 29 9.54 -8.89 -12.55
C GLU A 29 8.62 -7.95 -11.77
N PHE A 30 7.37 -8.37 -11.55
CA PHE A 30 6.35 -7.61 -10.85
C PHE A 30 5.53 -8.53 -9.94
N LEU A 31 5.56 -8.25 -8.62
CA LEU A 31 4.81 -8.98 -7.60
C LEU A 31 3.76 -8.05 -6.99
N TYR A 32 2.48 -8.41 -7.14
CA TYR A 32 1.36 -7.70 -6.53
C TYR A 32 0.76 -8.51 -5.38
N LEU A 33 0.91 -8.02 -4.15
CA LEU A 33 0.41 -8.66 -2.94
C LEU A 33 -0.90 -8.00 -2.50
N ASP A 34 -1.99 -8.76 -2.59
CA ASP A 34 -3.32 -8.39 -2.09
C ASP A 34 -3.83 -9.46 -1.11
N VAL A 35 -3.21 -9.47 0.06
CA VAL A 35 -3.35 -10.56 1.01
C VAL A 35 -4.71 -10.56 1.68
N ASN A 36 -5.27 -11.75 1.83
CA ASN A 36 -6.59 -11.98 2.39
C ASN A 36 -6.73 -11.41 3.81
N TYR A 37 -7.91 -10.86 4.11
CA TYR A 37 -8.26 -10.20 5.38
C TYR A 37 -7.35 -9.05 5.82
N HIS A 38 -6.36 -8.67 5.00
CA HIS A 38 -5.33 -7.70 5.35
C HIS A 38 -4.62 -8.07 6.66
N ASP A 39 -4.49 -9.38 6.92
CA ASP A 39 -3.86 -9.93 8.11
C ASP A 39 -2.35 -9.69 8.08
N TYR A 40 -1.77 -9.44 9.25
CA TYR A 40 -0.36 -9.15 9.39
C TYR A 40 0.53 -10.36 9.10
N GLU A 41 0.24 -11.52 9.69
CA GLU A 41 1.09 -12.71 9.54
C GLU A 41 0.99 -13.27 8.13
N LEU A 42 -0.21 -13.29 7.55
CA LEU A 42 -0.36 -13.66 6.13
C LEU A 42 0.41 -12.70 5.22
N SER A 43 0.31 -11.38 5.45
CA SER A 43 1.01 -10.39 4.62
C SER A 43 2.53 -10.52 4.72
N LYS A 44 3.03 -10.84 5.92
CA LYS A 44 4.44 -11.04 6.18
C LYS A 44 4.94 -12.31 5.50
N ASN A 45 4.19 -13.41 5.62
CA ASN A 45 4.53 -14.68 5.00
C ASN A 45 4.53 -14.55 3.47
N ASP A 46 3.49 -13.97 2.87
CA ASP A 46 3.43 -13.74 1.43
C ASP A 46 4.60 -12.86 0.95
N LEU A 47 4.93 -11.79 1.69
CA LEU A 47 6.11 -10.99 1.34
C LEU A 47 7.39 -11.83 1.38
N ALA A 48 7.61 -12.61 2.43
CA ALA A 48 8.81 -13.43 2.57
C ALA A 48 8.90 -14.53 1.49
N ASP A 49 7.80 -15.24 1.27
CA ASP A 49 7.74 -16.40 0.38
C ASP A 49 7.82 -16.01 -1.09
N TRP A 50 7.19 -14.91 -1.49
CA TRP A 50 7.17 -14.48 -2.89
C TRP A 50 8.31 -13.53 -3.24
N SER A 51 8.74 -12.66 -2.32
CA SER A 51 9.77 -11.67 -2.66
C SER A 51 11.11 -12.31 -3.03
N LYS A 52 11.41 -13.54 -2.59
CA LYS A 52 12.63 -14.27 -2.98
C LYS A 52 12.69 -14.56 -4.48
N HIS A 53 11.54 -14.74 -5.13
CA HIS A 53 11.42 -14.98 -6.57
C HIS A 53 11.50 -13.71 -7.42
N VAL A 54 11.35 -12.54 -6.79
CA VAL A 54 11.46 -11.26 -7.48
C VAL A 54 12.91 -10.98 -7.85
N ILE A 55 13.18 -10.60 -9.09
CA ILE A 55 14.53 -10.28 -9.55
C ILE A 55 15.07 -8.97 -8.96
N ASP A 56 16.39 -8.77 -9.01
CA ASP A 56 16.98 -7.45 -8.78
C ASP A 56 16.43 -6.45 -9.82
N GLY A 57 15.98 -5.28 -9.38
CA GLY A 57 15.28 -4.31 -10.24
C GLY A 57 13.78 -4.60 -10.43
N GLY A 58 13.28 -5.77 -10.02
CA GLY A 58 11.86 -6.10 -10.02
C GLY A 58 11.07 -5.25 -9.01
N THR A 59 9.76 -5.17 -9.18
CA THR A 59 8.88 -4.34 -8.34
C THR A 59 7.99 -5.21 -7.46
N ILE A 60 7.93 -4.89 -6.17
CA ILE A 60 6.89 -5.37 -5.27
C ILE A 60 5.85 -4.27 -5.06
N ALA A 61 4.57 -4.64 -5.03
CA ALA A 61 3.46 -3.74 -4.75
C ALA A 61 2.56 -4.41 -3.71
N ILE A 62 2.26 -3.69 -2.63
CA ILE A 62 1.43 -4.17 -1.52
C ILE A 62 0.18 -3.31 -1.48
N HIS A 63 -0.96 -3.95 -1.68
CA HIS A 63 -2.26 -3.30 -1.70
C HIS A 63 -2.73 -2.92 -0.28
N ASN A 64 -3.65 -1.97 -0.22
CA ASN A 64 -4.41 -1.66 0.98
C ASN A 64 -3.57 -1.22 2.18
N THR A 65 -2.56 -0.40 1.94
CA THR A 65 -1.61 0.05 2.98
C THR A 65 -2.09 1.36 3.62
N TYR A 66 -2.02 2.46 2.89
CA TYR A 66 -2.39 3.81 3.33
C TYR A 66 -3.69 4.25 2.68
N PRO A 67 -4.40 5.24 3.26
CA PRO A 67 -5.64 5.73 2.70
C PRO A 67 -5.45 6.57 1.45
N ASP A 68 -6.39 6.44 0.52
CA ASP A 68 -6.59 7.39 -0.57
C ASP A 68 -7.70 8.38 -0.22
N LEU A 69 -7.32 9.54 0.30
CA LEU A 69 -8.27 10.58 0.71
C LEU A 69 -9.08 11.12 -0.46
N ARG A 70 -8.51 11.17 -1.67
CA ARG A 70 -9.24 11.66 -2.83
C ARG A 70 -10.38 10.69 -3.16
N ALA A 71 -10.05 9.41 -3.27
CA ALA A 71 -11.03 8.38 -3.56
C ALA A 71 -12.13 8.30 -2.48
N ILE A 72 -11.75 8.45 -1.20
CA ILE A 72 -12.71 8.47 -0.08
C ILE A 72 -13.64 9.69 -0.14
N ILE A 73 -13.10 10.89 -0.38
CA ILE A 73 -13.85 12.14 -0.23
C ILE A 73 -14.69 12.45 -1.47
N PHE A 74 -14.15 12.19 -2.67
CA PHE A 74 -14.76 12.65 -3.92
C PHE A 74 -15.37 11.52 -4.75
N GLU A 75 -14.94 10.27 -4.54
CA GLU A 75 -15.34 9.12 -5.36
C GLU A 75 -16.13 8.08 -4.56
N ASN A 76 -16.37 8.34 -3.26
CA ASN A 76 -17.05 7.46 -2.31
C ASN A 76 -16.48 6.03 -2.25
N GLN A 77 -15.17 5.88 -2.50
CA GLN A 77 -14.49 4.59 -2.45
C GLN A 77 -13.95 4.30 -1.04
N PRO A 78 -14.14 3.09 -0.49
CA PRO A 78 -13.73 2.74 0.87
C PRO A 78 -12.23 2.41 0.99
N LEU A 79 -11.34 3.22 0.39
CA LEU A 79 -9.89 2.97 0.33
C LEU A 79 -9.17 3.50 1.57
N PHE A 80 -9.52 2.99 2.75
CA PHE A 80 -8.99 3.47 4.05
C PHE A 80 -7.59 2.95 4.39
N GLY A 81 -7.16 1.86 3.77
CA GLY A 81 -5.91 1.16 4.09
C GLY A 81 -5.93 0.45 5.45
N TRP A 82 -5.10 -0.59 5.59
CA TRP A 82 -5.20 -1.57 6.66
C TRP A 82 -3.92 -1.69 7.50
N PRO A 83 -4.03 -1.97 8.81
CA PRO A 83 -2.89 -2.02 9.71
C PRO A 83 -1.91 -3.16 9.42
N GLY A 84 -2.39 -4.33 9.00
CA GLY A 84 -1.54 -5.51 8.72
C GLY A 84 -0.48 -5.24 7.64
N PRO A 85 -0.87 -4.95 6.38
CA PRO A 85 0.09 -4.65 5.31
C PRO A 85 0.96 -3.43 5.61
N ARG A 86 0.45 -2.41 6.34
CA ARG A 86 1.29 -1.28 6.79
C ARG A 86 2.37 -1.70 7.77
N ARG A 87 2.07 -2.62 8.69
CA ARG A 87 3.04 -3.12 9.65
C ARG A 87 4.14 -3.89 8.93
N VAL A 88 3.79 -4.70 7.93
CA VAL A 88 4.77 -5.37 7.05
C VAL A 88 5.69 -4.36 6.36
N LEU A 89 5.15 -3.31 5.75
CA LEU A 89 5.96 -2.25 5.14
C LEU A 89 6.92 -1.59 6.14
N LYS A 90 6.44 -1.28 7.35
CA LYS A 90 7.24 -0.65 8.41
C LYS A 90 8.41 -1.52 8.83
N GLU A 91 8.17 -2.83 8.99
CA GLU A 91 9.16 -3.78 9.51
C GLU A 91 10.14 -4.26 8.43
N PHE A 92 9.66 -4.51 7.21
CA PHE A 92 10.45 -5.23 6.19
C PHE A 92 10.81 -4.40 4.95
N VAL A 93 10.20 -3.24 4.71
CA VAL A 93 10.39 -2.47 3.46
C VAL A 93 11.05 -1.11 3.70
N PHE A 94 10.44 -0.19 4.46
CA PHE A 94 10.88 1.22 4.54
C PHE A 94 12.31 1.45 5.06
N GLY A 95 12.86 0.53 5.86
CA GLY A 95 14.22 0.61 6.40
C GLY A 95 15.18 -0.45 5.85
N SER A 96 14.69 -1.33 4.98
CA SER A 96 15.49 -2.45 4.48
C SER A 96 16.62 -1.98 3.57
N LYS A 97 17.66 -2.80 3.44
CA LYS A 97 18.72 -2.60 2.44
C LYS A 97 18.33 -3.15 1.07
N ASN A 98 17.26 -3.93 1.01
CA ASN A 98 16.86 -4.68 -0.17
C ASN A 98 15.76 -4.03 -1.01
N PHE A 99 15.36 -2.79 -0.67
CA PHE A 99 14.31 -2.06 -1.39
C PHE A 99 14.67 -0.60 -1.60
N LYS A 100 14.35 -0.05 -2.77
CA LYS A 100 14.53 1.38 -3.12
C LYS A 100 13.34 1.88 -3.93
N ASN A 101 13.34 3.16 -4.30
CA ASN A 101 12.28 3.79 -5.10
C ASN A 101 10.87 3.58 -4.52
N ILE A 102 10.73 3.71 -3.20
CA ILE A 102 9.47 3.42 -2.51
C ILE A 102 8.47 4.56 -2.72
N GLY A 103 7.28 4.24 -3.22
CA GLY A 103 6.20 5.19 -3.50
C GLY A 103 4.84 4.69 -3.04
N ILE A 104 3.87 5.60 -2.95
CA ILE A 104 2.46 5.31 -2.65
C ILE A 104 1.63 5.87 -3.79
N VAL A 105 0.79 5.02 -4.40
CA VAL A 105 -0.18 5.40 -5.44
C VAL A 105 -1.53 4.86 -5.02
N SER A 106 -2.51 5.76 -4.87
CA SER A 106 -3.80 5.45 -4.23
C SER A 106 -3.60 4.76 -2.86
N ASN A 107 -4.06 3.53 -2.70
CA ASN A 107 -3.89 2.70 -1.51
C ASN A 107 -2.78 1.63 -1.63
N ILE A 108 -1.97 1.67 -2.69
CA ILE A 108 -0.88 0.71 -2.97
C ILE A 108 0.45 1.36 -2.62
N THR A 109 1.28 0.65 -1.85
CA THR A 109 2.70 1.01 -1.70
C THR A 109 3.53 0.09 -2.58
N TYR A 110 4.42 0.64 -3.39
CA TYR A 110 5.35 -0.14 -4.20
C TYR A 110 6.81 0.14 -3.83
N ALA A 111 7.68 -0.79 -4.15
CA ALA A 111 9.12 -0.67 -3.99
C ALA A 111 9.86 -1.49 -5.06
N THR A 112 11.00 -0.99 -5.52
CA THR A 112 11.91 -1.76 -6.37
C THR A 112 12.83 -2.60 -5.50
N LYS A 113 12.86 -3.92 -5.73
CA LYS A 113 13.80 -4.84 -5.08
C LYS A 113 15.22 -4.53 -5.57
N CYS A 114 16.17 -4.57 -4.65
CA CYS A 114 17.57 -4.45 -4.96
C CYS A 114 18.43 -5.31 -4.03
N ASN A 115 19.62 -5.71 -4.46
CA ASN A 115 20.58 -6.42 -3.61
C ASN A 115 21.10 -5.53 -2.47
N GLN A 116 21.37 -4.26 -2.77
CA GLN A 116 21.81 -3.26 -1.80
C GLN A 116 21.38 -1.85 -2.23
N ASN A 117 20.85 -1.08 -1.29
CA ASN A 117 20.50 0.33 -1.49
C ASN A 117 21.47 1.29 -0.79
N THR A 118 21.36 2.57 -1.15
CA THR A 118 22.15 3.64 -0.53
C THR A 118 21.47 4.18 0.73
N PHE A 119 22.20 4.95 1.54
CA PHE A 119 21.61 5.70 2.65
C PHE A 119 20.50 6.66 2.18
N LEU A 120 20.71 7.35 1.06
CA LEU A 120 19.73 8.27 0.48
C LEU A 120 18.43 7.56 0.08
N ASP A 121 18.52 6.33 -0.44
CA ASP A 121 17.33 5.54 -0.76
C ASP A 121 16.52 5.20 0.49
N ARG A 122 17.19 4.82 1.58
CA ARG A 122 16.52 4.56 2.86
C ARG A 122 15.91 5.82 3.44
N LEU A 123 16.58 6.97 3.35
CA LEU A 123 16.03 8.26 3.78
C LEU A 123 14.78 8.62 2.96
N ARG A 124 14.81 8.47 1.63
CA ARG A 124 13.64 8.66 0.77
C ARG A 124 12.51 7.71 1.15
N GLY A 125 12.81 6.45 1.43
CA GLY A 125 11.86 5.48 1.96
C GLY A 125 11.17 5.97 3.24
N ARG A 126 11.93 6.49 4.21
CA ARG A 126 11.36 7.07 5.44
C ARG A 126 10.51 8.32 5.18
N LEU A 127 10.88 9.16 4.22
CA LEU A 127 10.03 10.29 3.81
C LEU A 127 8.70 9.81 3.21
N THR A 128 8.70 8.76 2.39
CA THR A 128 7.47 8.12 1.88
C THR A 128 6.63 7.56 3.03
N GLN A 129 7.27 6.91 4.02
CA GLN A 129 6.58 6.43 5.22
C GLN A 129 5.90 7.56 5.99
N LEU A 130 6.56 8.71 6.13
CA LEU A 130 6.00 9.89 6.79
C LEU A 130 4.80 10.45 6.02
N LYS A 131 4.87 10.51 4.69
CA LYS A 131 3.72 10.89 3.84
C LYS A 131 2.51 9.98 4.07
N GLY A 132 2.73 8.66 4.17
CA GLY A 132 1.67 7.72 4.51
C GLY A 132 1.08 7.94 5.91
N PHE A 133 1.90 8.30 6.91
CA PHE A 133 1.37 8.67 8.22
C PHE A 133 0.55 9.97 8.19
N PHE A 134 0.96 10.93 7.38
CA PHE A 134 0.18 12.16 7.19
C PHE A 134 -1.19 11.87 6.57
N SER A 135 -1.29 10.98 5.58
CA SER A 135 -2.59 10.61 4.99
C SER A 135 -3.51 9.91 6.01
N LEU A 136 -2.95 9.05 6.88
CA LEU A 136 -3.70 8.45 8.00
C LEU A 136 -4.20 9.50 8.99
N PHE A 137 -3.37 10.47 9.32
CA PHE A 137 -3.74 11.55 10.22
C PHE A 137 -4.87 12.41 9.63
N ALA A 138 -4.73 12.79 8.35
CA ALA A 138 -5.77 13.52 7.64
C ALA A 138 -7.08 12.72 7.50
N LEU A 139 -7.02 11.39 7.32
CA LEU A 139 -8.21 10.54 7.35
C LEU A 139 -8.91 10.61 8.71
N LYS A 140 -8.16 10.51 9.82
CA LYS A 140 -8.74 10.62 11.17
C LYS A 140 -9.44 11.96 11.37
N ILE A 141 -8.82 13.05 10.95
CA ILE A 141 -9.45 14.38 10.98
C ILE A 141 -10.75 14.37 10.16
N TYR A 142 -10.71 13.87 8.93
CA TYR A 142 -11.88 13.81 8.06
C TYR A 142 -13.04 13.04 8.70
N LEU A 143 -12.78 11.85 9.26
CA LEU A 143 -13.80 11.03 9.92
C LEU A 143 -14.43 11.75 11.12
N ILE A 144 -13.63 12.45 11.92
CA ILE A 144 -14.14 13.31 13.00
C ILE A 144 -15.05 14.40 12.44
N LEU A 145 -14.60 15.12 11.40
CA LEU A 145 -15.36 16.20 10.79
C LEU A 145 -16.69 15.74 10.18
N VAL A 146 -16.75 14.54 9.62
CA VAL A 146 -17.97 13.96 9.05
C VAL A 146 -18.99 13.61 10.13
N GLN A 147 -18.54 13.19 11.31
CA GLN A 147 -19.41 12.88 12.46
C GLN A 147 -19.94 14.12 13.20
N LEU A 148 -19.40 15.32 12.92
CA LEU A 148 -19.84 16.53 13.60
C LEU A 148 -21.32 16.89 13.33
N PRO A 149 -22.07 17.34 14.36
CA PRO A 149 -23.40 17.91 14.18
C PRO A 149 -23.38 19.10 13.20
N GLN A 150 -24.48 19.30 12.46
CA GLN A 150 -24.61 20.41 11.50
C GLN A 150 -24.29 21.81 12.07
N PRO A 151 -24.66 22.15 13.32
CA PRO A 151 -24.27 23.42 13.93
C PRO A 151 -22.75 23.61 14.01
N VAL A 152 -22.03 22.56 14.39
CA VAL A 152 -20.56 22.58 14.51
C VAL A 152 -19.91 22.67 13.14
N LYS A 153 -20.42 21.92 12.14
CA LYS A 153 -19.96 22.02 10.74
C LYS A 153 -20.10 23.45 10.20
N LYS A 154 -21.22 24.12 10.48
CA LYS A 154 -21.43 25.54 10.11
C LYS A 154 -20.46 26.48 10.84
N PHE A 155 -20.19 26.24 12.12
CA PHE A 155 -19.24 27.03 12.91
C PHE A 155 -17.79 26.89 12.41
N VAL A 156 -17.32 25.66 12.18
CA VAL A 156 -15.98 25.37 11.64
C VAL A 156 -15.79 25.99 10.26
N LYS A 157 -16.79 25.88 9.36
CA LYS A 157 -16.77 26.59 8.07
C LYS A 157 -16.61 28.11 8.27
N ARG A 158 -17.38 28.72 9.19
CA ARG A 158 -17.26 30.16 9.46
C ARG A 158 -15.87 30.56 9.95
N LEU A 159 -15.20 29.75 10.78
CA LEU A 159 -13.84 30.01 11.27
C LEU A 159 -12.79 29.89 10.16
N LEU A 160 -12.82 28.80 9.39
CA LEU A 160 -11.86 28.55 8.31
C LEU A 160 -11.97 29.57 7.16
N PHE A 161 -13.18 30.05 6.86
CA PHE A 161 -13.43 31.01 5.79
C PHE A 161 -13.50 32.47 6.26
N ARG A 162 -13.41 32.76 7.57
CA ARG A 162 -13.24 34.14 8.09
C ARG A 162 -11.84 34.69 7.87
N ALA A 163 -10.83 33.85 7.67
CA ALA A 163 -9.44 34.25 7.48
C ALA A 163 -9.12 34.70 6.03
N LYS A 164 -10.14 34.93 5.19
CA LYS A 164 -9.98 35.32 3.78
C LYS A 164 -10.58 36.68 3.41
N ASN A 165 -10.98 37.49 4.40
CA ASN A 165 -11.40 38.89 4.20
C ASN A 165 -10.50 39.83 4.98
#